data_AF-A0A7W0XPQ8-F1
#
_entry.id   AF-A0A7W0XPQ8-F1
#
_cell.length_a   1.000
_cell.length_b   1.000
_cell.length_c   1.000
_cell.angle_alpha   90.00
_cell.angle_beta   90.00
_cell.angle_gamma   90.00
#
_symmetry.space_group_name_H-M   'P 1'
#
loop_
_entity.id
_entity.type
_entity.pdbx_description
1 polymer ?
#
loop_
_entity_poly.entity_id
_entity_poly.type
_entity_poly.pdbx_seq_one_letter_code
_entity_poly.pdbx_strand_id
1 'polypeptide(L)'
;MNKVGVSGQTRPPVVFLSHASEDKTLAREIAARLFENGMEVFFDEWEIRAGDSLRGRIDVGLGRCTHFVVLLTPHSVEKAWVRAEMDAAFVKRVEGECRFIPLRHNLQAQELPPLLRGLLSPEIKDIDEDIARLIEDIREIDRRPSTRPRTSDSAVPTSGMGLSPAAAQVVELIVRGSKHGLRFDPQLSPEDVQQGTTLSDGAIREAVEELIERGVVEDSQEIGSRPLGFSRLYPQGHLFALFDGFFMKRDPAEDALRIAADLVNESRIDIRLEPKELAGRYEWEPRRLNPAIAYLSFIGAAKVLHALGTAPFECAYFWLTNKARRFVRAHDEPDAVLKLVRSKRGEILEIAERNRAFNPRIFGSSVRGERHADSDIDLLVSLKPQASLGDIVRMKAELEELLKAPVDLIDEGSLLRGIRKRVLAEAQPI
;
A
#
# COMPACT_ATOMS: atom_id res chain seq x y z
N MET A 1 23.30 -18.60 -9.89
CA MET A 1 22.42 -19.04 -8.79
C MET A 1 22.40 -17.96 -7.72
N ASN A 2 21.31 -17.21 -7.59
CA ASN A 2 20.66 -16.99 -6.30
C ASN A 2 19.35 -16.22 -6.47
N LYS A 3 18.43 -16.55 -5.56
CA LYS A 3 16.99 -16.27 -5.57
C LYS A 3 16.71 -14.81 -5.21
N VAL A 4 15.74 -14.19 -5.87
CA VAL A 4 14.99 -13.07 -5.31
C VAL A 4 13.53 -13.48 -5.27
N GLY A 5 12.97 -13.55 -4.06
CA GLY A 5 11.59 -13.87 -3.81
C GLY A 5 11.01 -12.92 -2.77
N VAL A 6 9.76 -12.55 -3.06
CA VAL A 6 8.67 -12.24 -2.12
C VAL A 6 8.71 -10.88 -1.42
N SER A 7 7.83 -9.98 -1.87
CA SER A 7 7.33 -8.83 -1.12
C SER A 7 6.55 -9.31 0.11
N GLY A 8 7.21 -9.26 1.27
CA GLY A 8 6.59 -9.50 2.57
C GLY A 8 5.80 -8.28 3.03
N GLN A 9 4.68 -8.51 3.71
CA GLN A 9 4.05 -7.54 4.60
C GLN A 9 5.15 -6.93 5.50
N THR A 10 5.42 -5.63 5.39
CA THR A 10 6.40 -4.96 6.25
C THR A 10 5.81 -4.89 7.65
N ARG A 11 6.22 -5.82 8.52
CA ARG A 11 5.98 -5.71 9.96
C ARG A 11 6.52 -4.35 10.43
N PRO A 12 5.83 -3.66 11.35
CA PRO A 12 6.34 -2.40 11.90
C PRO A 12 7.76 -2.63 12.45
N PRO A 13 8.71 -1.72 12.19
CA PRO A 13 10.07 -1.88 12.66
C PRO A 13 10.07 -1.91 14.19
N VAL A 14 10.60 -3.00 14.73
CA VAL A 14 10.83 -3.16 16.17
C VAL A 14 12.24 -2.64 16.46
N VAL A 15 12.33 -1.55 17.22
CA VAL A 15 13.56 -0.86 17.59
C VAL A 15 13.92 -1.20 19.02
N PHE A 16 15.11 -1.73 19.25
CA PHE A 16 15.67 -1.88 20.59
C PHE A 16 16.58 -0.68 20.88
N LEU A 17 16.33 0.06 21.96
CA LEU A 17 17.13 1.22 22.36
C LEU A 17 18.00 0.91 23.58
N SER A 18 19.29 0.68 23.35
CA SER A 18 20.30 0.50 24.40
C SER A 18 20.91 1.85 24.80
N HIS A 19 21.04 2.11 26.11
CA HIS A 19 21.59 3.35 26.66
C HIS A 19 22.18 3.15 28.06
N ALA A 20 23.05 4.06 28.50
CA ALA A 20 23.55 4.08 29.88
C ALA A 20 22.52 4.73 30.81
N SER A 21 22.49 4.31 32.08
CA SER A 21 21.57 4.85 33.09
C SER A 21 21.66 6.38 33.26
N GLU A 22 22.82 6.96 33.00
CA GLU A 22 23.09 8.41 33.03
C GLU A 22 22.47 9.15 31.84
N ASP A 23 22.28 8.46 30.71
CA ASP A 23 21.72 9.03 29.47
C ASP A 23 20.19 8.83 29.40
N LYS A 24 19.57 8.39 30.50
CA LYS A 24 18.16 7.97 30.54
C LYS A 24 17.18 9.07 30.15
N THR A 25 17.49 10.34 30.45
CA THR A 25 16.65 11.47 30.05
C THR A 25 16.59 11.61 28.53
N LEU A 26 17.74 11.54 27.87
CA LEU A 26 17.85 11.62 26.41
C LEU A 26 17.27 10.37 25.74
N ALA A 27 17.54 9.19 26.30
CA ALA A 27 16.98 7.93 25.80
C ALA A 27 15.44 7.90 25.86
N ARG A 28 14.84 8.45 26.93
CA ARG A 28 13.39 8.58 27.07
C ARG A 28 12.78 9.47 25.98
N GLU A 29 13.44 10.58 25.67
CA GLU A 29 12.98 11.50 24.63
C GLU A 29 13.06 10.85 23.24
N ILE A 30 14.17 10.16 22.93
CA ILE A 30 14.32 9.38 21.70
C ILE A 30 13.24 8.30 21.59
N ALA A 31 13.03 7.52 22.65
CA ALA A 31 12.02 6.47 22.68
C ALA A 31 10.61 7.01 22.44
N ALA A 32 10.24 8.12 23.08
CA ALA A 32 8.94 8.76 22.91
C ALA A 32 8.71 9.20 21.45
N ARG A 33 9.71 9.84 20.82
CA ARG A 33 9.61 10.29 19.43
C ARG A 33 9.51 9.15 18.43
N LEU A 34 10.26 8.07 18.64
CA LEU A 34 10.17 6.86 17.81
C LEU A 34 8.77 6.22 17.94
N PHE A 35 8.23 6.16 19.15
CA PHE A 35 6.89 5.64 19.42
C PHE A 35 5.77 6.50 18.82
N GLU A 36 5.83 7.82 18.96
CA GLU A 36 4.89 8.78 18.33
C GLU A 36 4.83 8.64 16.80
N ASN A 37 5.93 8.18 16.19
CA ASN A 37 6.03 7.91 14.76
C ASN A 37 5.67 6.45 14.38
N GLY A 38 4.97 5.73 15.25
CA GLY A 38 4.39 4.42 14.96
C GLY A 38 5.39 3.27 14.93
N MET A 39 6.54 3.39 15.59
CA MET A 39 7.50 2.29 15.76
C MET A 39 7.25 1.54 17.08
N GLU A 40 7.48 0.23 17.08
CA GLU A 40 7.52 -0.55 18.32
C GLU A 40 8.90 -0.38 18.95
N VAL A 41 8.97 0.19 20.17
CA VAL A 41 10.25 0.53 20.82
C VAL A 41 10.40 -0.30 22.09
N PHE A 42 11.44 -1.13 22.15
CA PHE A 42 11.87 -1.84 23.35
C PHE A 42 12.78 -0.92 24.17
N PHE A 43 12.21 -0.32 25.21
CA PHE A 43 12.88 0.60 26.13
C PHE A 43 12.83 0.07 27.57
N ASP A 44 13.96 0.12 28.29
CA ASP A 44 14.12 -0.51 29.61
C ASP A 44 13.04 -0.09 30.63
N GLU A 45 12.68 1.19 30.66
CA GLU A 45 11.73 1.78 31.59
C GLU A 45 10.29 1.32 31.33
N TRP A 46 9.98 0.96 30.09
CA TRP A 46 8.64 0.50 29.69
C TRP A 46 8.51 -1.01 29.85
N GLU A 47 9.59 -1.75 29.59
CA GLU A 47 9.58 -3.20 29.45
C GLU A 47 10.12 -3.96 30.66
N ILE A 48 10.85 -3.34 31.60
CA ILE A 48 11.50 -4.05 32.71
C ILE A 48 10.79 -3.74 34.03
N ARG A 49 10.24 -4.78 34.68
CA ARG A 49 9.56 -4.68 35.98
C ARG A 49 10.47 -5.10 37.12
N ALA A 50 10.15 -4.66 38.33
CA ALA A 50 10.85 -5.10 39.54
C ALA A 50 10.70 -6.63 39.70
N GLY A 51 11.83 -7.35 39.74
CA GLY A 51 11.89 -8.81 39.79
C GLY A 51 12.30 -9.49 38.47
N ASP A 52 12.35 -8.74 37.36
CA ASP A 52 12.81 -9.27 36.08
C ASP A 52 14.33 -9.46 36.03
N SER A 53 14.78 -10.52 35.36
CA SER A 53 16.19 -10.66 34.97
C SER A 53 16.50 -9.70 33.83
N LEU A 54 17.30 -8.67 34.10
CA LEU A 54 17.73 -7.68 33.11
C LEU A 54 18.29 -8.35 31.85
N ARG A 55 19.18 -9.33 32.03
CA ARG A 55 19.79 -10.11 30.95
C ARG A 55 18.75 -10.89 30.13
N GLY A 56 17.78 -11.51 30.81
CA GLY A 56 16.72 -12.27 30.13
C GLY A 56 15.79 -11.38 29.30
N ARG A 57 15.47 -10.17 29.76
CA ARG A 57 14.66 -9.21 29.00
C ARG A 57 15.41 -8.65 27.80
N ILE A 58 16.72 -8.43 27.93
CA ILE A 58 17.60 -8.03 26.81
C ILE A 58 17.62 -9.11 25.73
N ASP A 59 17.79 -10.39 26.09
CA ASP A 59 17.78 -11.50 25.12
C ASP A 59 16.43 -11.61 24.37
N VAL A 60 15.31 -11.37 25.06
CA VAL A 60 13.97 -11.34 24.45
C VAL A 60 13.82 -10.15 23.49
N GLY A 61 14.27 -8.95 23.87
CA GLY A 61 14.23 -7.77 23.02
C GLY A 61 15.10 -7.93 21.77
N LEU A 62 16.32 -8.45 21.95
CA LEU A 62 17.26 -8.77 20.87
C LEU A 62 16.76 -9.88 19.93
N GLY A 63 15.87 -10.77 20.39
CA GLY A 63 15.28 -11.82 19.58
C GLY A 63 14.17 -11.34 18.64
N ARG A 64 13.60 -10.15 18.88
CA ARG A 64 12.44 -9.63 18.15
C ARG A 64 12.71 -8.32 17.42
N CYS A 65 13.83 -7.66 17.68
CA CYS A 65 14.16 -6.37 17.07
C CYS A 65 14.67 -6.50 15.62
N THR A 66 14.18 -5.61 14.76
CA THR A 66 14.70 -5.40 13.40
C THR A 66 15.88 -4.44 13.39
N HIS A 67 15.88 -3.49 14.34
CA HIS A 67 16.85 -2.42 14.48
C HIS A 67 17.36 -2.38 15.91
N PHE A 68 18.67 -2.38 16.08
CA PHE A 68 19.32 -2.24 17.38
C PHE A 68 20.06 -0.91 17.42
N VAL A 69 19.51 0.04 18.17
CA VAL A 69 20.01 1.40 18.31
C VAL A 69 20.76 1.50 19.63
N VAL A 70 22.02 1.92 19.60
CA VAL A 70 22.83 2.12 20.80
C VAL A 70 23.16 3.59 20.94
N LEU A 71 22.76 4.19 22.07
CA LEU A 71 23.10 5.57 22.41
C LEU A 71 24.52 5.65 22.97
N LEU A 72 25.42 6.26 22.19
CA LEU A 72 26.83 6.41 22.46
C LEU A 72 27.15 7.85 22.89
N THR A 73 27.50 8.01 24.15
CA THR A 73 27.89 9.26 24.79
C THR A 73 29.30 9.11 25.37
N PRO A 74 30.01 10.20 25.73
CA PRO A 74 31.28 10.09 26.43
C PRO A 74 31.23 9.20 27.69
N HIS A 75 30.07 9.15 28.36
CA HIS A 75 29.87 8.31 29.55
C HIS A 75 29.59 6.83 29.22
N SER A 76 28.95 6.53 28.10
CA SER A 76 28.57 5.15 27.76
C SER A 76 29.71 4.37 27.10
N VAL A 77 30.56 5.01 26.30
CA VAL A 77 31.66 4.37 25.55
C VAL A 77 32.72 3.72 26.47
N GLU A 78 32.91 4.25 27.67
CA GLU A 78 33.90 3.74 28.63
C GLU A 78 33.42 2.49 29.40
N LYS A 79 32.13 2.17 29.34
CA LYS A 79 31.54 1.10 30.16
C LYS A 79 31.78 -0.29 29.60
N ALA A 80 32.11 -1.23 30.49
CA ALA A 80 32.39 -2.62 30.16
C ALA A 80 31.21 -3.36 29.50
N TRP A 81 29.97 -2.99 29.83
CA TRP A 81 28.76 -3.62 29.27
C TRP A 81 28.47 -3.19 27.84
N VAL A 82 28.90 -2.00 27.40
CA VAL A 82 28.80 -1.57 25.99
C VAL A 82 29.66 -2.47 25.10
N ARG A 83 30.85 -2.88 25.57
CA ARG A 83 31.70 -3.83 24.84
C ARG A 83 31.08 -5.24 24.77
N ALA A 84 30.45 -5.70 25.85
CA ALA A 84 29.84 -7.03 25.90
C ALA A 84 28.52 -7.14 25.10
N GLU A 85 27.67 -6.10 25.08
CA GLU A 85 26.48 -6.05 24.22
C GLU A 85 26.84 -5.90 22.74
N MET A 86 27.94 -5.19 22.43
CA MET A 86 28.47 -5.08 21.07
C MET A 86 28.87 -6.45 20.51
N ASP A 87 29.46 -7.35 21.30
CA ASP A 87 29.82 -8.70 20.83
C ASP A 87 28.56 -9.51 20.43
N ALA A 88 27.48 -9.42 21.20
CA ALA A 88 26.23 -10.14 20.91
C ALA A 88 25.47 -9.56 19.70
N ALA A 89 25.39 -8.23 19.60
CA ALA A 89 24.76 -7.57 18.45
C ALA A 89 25.59 -7.72 17.17
N PHE A 90 26.92 -7.81 17.28
CA PHE A 90 27.82 -8.04 16.15
C PHE A 90 27.69 -9.47 15.62
N VAL A 91 27.52 -10.47 16.49
CA VAL A 91 27.21 -11.86 16.08
C VAL A 91 25.92 -11.91 15.27
N LYS A 92 24.83 -11.29 15.75
CA LYS A 92 23.55 -11.25 15.01
C LYS A 92 23.59 -10.40 13.74
N ARG A 93 24.43 -9.35 13.71
CA ARG A 93 24.69 -8.54 12.51
C ARG A 93 25.42 -9.33 11.43
N VAL A 94 26.39 -10.15 11.83
CA VAL A 94 27.11 -11.07 10.91
C VAL A 94 26.16 -12.13 10.35
N GLU A 95 25.14 -12.53 11.11
CA GLU A 95 24.07 -13.44 10.67
C GLU A 95 22.97 -12.76 9.83
N GLY A 96 22.96 -11.42 9.74
CA GLY A 96 22.05 -10.65 8.88
C GLY A 96 20.64 -10.43 9.46
N GLU A 97 20.42 -10.71 10.75
CA GLU A 97 19.07 -10.71 11.35
C GLU A 97 18.61 -9.34 11.89
N CYS A 98 19.55 -8.42 12.17
CA CYS A 98 19.24 -7.12 12.76
C CYS A 98 20.21 -6.02 12.31
N ARG A 99 19.68 -4.81 12.02
CA ARG A 99 20.48 -3.64 11.62
C ARG A 99 20.97 -2.89 12.87
N PHE A 100 22.29 -2.81 13.03
CA PHE A 100 22.93 -2.11 14.15
C PHE A 100 23.20 -0.64 13.81
N ILE A 101 22.69 0.29 14.63
CA ILE A 101 22.81 1.75 14.47
C ILE A 101 23.48 2.36 15.71
N PRO A 102 24.75 2.79 15.61
CA PRO A 102 25.42 3.56 16.66
C PRO A 102 24.99 5.03 16.59
N LEU A 103 24.20 5.48 17.57
CA LEU A 103 23.67 6.84 17.66
C LEU A 103 24.53 7.66 18.64
N ARG A 104 25.31 8.61 18.12
CA ARG A 104 26.23 9.41 18.94
C ARG A 104 25.54 10.63 19.53
N HIS A 105 25.95 11.05 20.72
CA HIS A 105 25.61 12.35 21.28
C HIS A 105 26.82 12.92 22.02
N ASN A 106 27.24 14.14 21.64
CA ASN A 106 28.45 14.81 22.15
C ASN A 106 29.73 13.96 22.10
N LEU A 107 29.84 13.10 21.09
CA LEU A 107 30.96 12.16 20.93
C LEU A 107 31.42 12.17 19.48
N GLN A 108 32.72 12.31 19.22
CA GLN A 108 33.25 12.27 17.85
C GLN A 108 33.36 10.83 17.34
N ALA A 109 33.20 10.65 16.02
CA ALA A 109 33.32 9.32 15.40
C ALA A 109 34.70 8.66 15.61
N GLN A 110 35.75 9.45 15.85
CA GLN A 110 37.11 8.95 16.11
C GLN A 110 37.27 8.34 17.51
N GLU A 111 36.44 8.80 18.45
CA GLU A 111 36.41 8.33 19.85
C GLU A 111 35.65 7.01 19.97
N LEU A 112 34.98 6.57 18.89
CA LEU A 112 34.34 5.27 18.84
C LEU A 112 35.37 4.12 18.87
N PRO A 113 35.00 2.97 19.45
CA PRO A 113 35.76 1.73 19.33
C PRO A 113 36.09 1.40 17.86
N PRO A 114 37.27 0.82 17.55
CA PRO A 114 37.71 0.57 16.18
C PRO A 114 36.69 -0.12 15.28
N LEU A 115 35.89 -1.03 15.83
CA LEU A 115 34.85 -1.79 15.12
C LEU A 115 33.66 -0.95 14.67
N LEU A 116 33.39 0.19 15.32
CA LEU A 116 32.28 1.09 15.00
C LEU A 116 32.70 2.24 14.07
N ARG A 117 34.01 2.50 13.93
CA ARG A 117 34.53 3.60 13.08
C ARG A 117 34.19 3.43 11.60
N GLY A 118 33.97 2.19 11.15
CA GLY A 118 33.56 1.88 9.78
C GLY A 118 32.05 1.97 9.54
N LEU A 119 31.24 2.27 10.56
CA LEU A 119 29.79 2.36 10.45
C LEU A 119 29.35 3.81 10.34
N LEU A 120 28.33 4.05 9.50
CA LEU A 120 27.62 5.33 9.51
C LEU A 120 26.98 5.50 10.89
N SER A 121 27.48 6.50 11.63
CA SER A 121 27.12 6.76 13.02
C SER A 121 26.50 8.15 13.14
N PRO A 122 25.17 8.30 13.05
CA PRO A 122 24.48 9.58 13.19
C PRO A 122 24.81 10.24 14.53
N GLU A 123 24.80 11.58 14.57
CA GLU A 123 25.01 12.36 15.79
C GLU A 123 23.79 13.18 16.09
N ILE A 124 23.33 13.16 17.35
CA ILE A 124 22.25 14.02 17.83
C ILE A 124 22.86 15.33 18.31
N LYS A 125 22.61 16.40 17.54
CA LYS A 125 22.88 17.79 17.88
C LYS A 125 21.57 18.56 18.07
N ASP A 126 20.62 18.35 17.17
CA ASP A 126 19.24 18.83 17.26
C ASP A 126 18.31 17.61 17.34
N ILE A 127 17.62 17.48 18.47
CA ILE A 127 16.84 16.28 18.75
C ILE A 127 15.69 16.07 17.77
N ASP A 128 15.03 17.15 17.31
CA ASP A 128 13.88 17.02 16.43
C ASP A 128 14.33 16.65 15.01
N GLU A 129 15.37 17.32 14.49
CA GLU A 129 15.85 17.08 13.13
C GLU A 129 16.63 15.76 13.01
N ASP A 130 17.52 15.45 13.96
CA ASP A 130 18.36 14.26 13.90
C ASP A 130 17.55 12.98 14.18
N ILE A 131 16.52 13.02 15.03
CA ILE A 131 15.61 11.88 15.21
C ILE A 131 14.72 11.70 13.98
N ALA A 132 14.23 12.77 13.34
CA ALA A 132 13.50 12.65 12.09
C ALA A 132 14.35 11.94 11.01
N ARG A 133 15.64 12.33 10.89
CA ARG A 133 16.60 11.66 10.00
C ARG A 133 16.82 10.19 10.39
N LEU A 134 16.92 9.87 11.68
CA LEU A 134 17.04 8.49 12.16
C LEU A 134 15.79 7.65 11.83
N ILE A 135 14.59 8.24 11.93
CA ILE A 135 13.33 7.61 11.58
C ILE A 135 13.29 7.27 10.08
N GLU A 136 13.72 8.20 9.23
CA GLU A 136 13.85 7.96 7.78
C GLU A 136 14.83 6.82 7.47
N ASP A 137 15.96 6.74 8.18
CA ASP A 137 16.94 5.66 8.06
C ASP A 137 16.37 4.29 8.43
N ILE A 138 15.62 4.23 9.54
CA ILE A 138 14.97 3.01 10.06
C ILE A 138 13.85 2.56 9.11
N ARG A 139 13.20 3.50 8.41
CA ARG A 139 12.17 3.22 7.39
C ARG A 139 12.75 2.93 6.00
N GLU A 140 14.08 2.94 5.85
CA GLU A 140 14.77 2.74 4.56
C GLU A 140 14.34 3.71 3.46
N ILE A 141 14.04 4.96 3.80
CA ILE A 141 13.68 6.00 2.83
C ILE A 141 14.96 6.43 2.08
N ASP A 142 14.96 6.36 0.74
CA ASP A 142 16.11 6.66 -0.12
C ASP A 142 16.50 8.15 -0.02
N ARG A 143 17.80 8.42 0.19
CA ARG A 143 18.38 9.74 0.48
C ARG A 143 19.04 10.42 -0.71
N ARG A 144 18.93 9.86 -1.92
CA ARG A 144 19.50 10.48 -3.13
C ARG A 144 18.93 11.91 -3.33
N PRO A 145 19.78 12.96 -3.41
CA PRO A 145 19.32 14.32 -3.65
C PRO A 145 18.61 14.40 -5.01
N SER A 146 17.37 14.85 -5.02
CA SER A 146 16.51 14.98 -6.21
C SER A 146 16.86 16.19 -7.09
N THR A 147 18.16 16.46 -7.27
CA THR A 147 18.66 17.47 -8.22
C THR A 147 19.13 16.80 -9.50
N ARG A 148 18.19 16.23 -10.27
CA ARG A 148 18.19 16.59 -11.70
C ARG A 148 17.62 18.01 -11.77
N PRO A 149 18.04 18.86 -12.72
CA PRO A 149 17.33 20.10 -12.96
C PRO A 149 15.85 19.73 -13.11
N ARG A 150 15.00 20.21 -12.19
CA ARG A 150 13.56 20.14 -12.32
C ARG A 150 13.21 20.94 -13.56
N THR A 151 13.22 20.28 -14.72
CA THR A 151 12.36 20.69 -15.83
C THR A 151 10.97 20.71 -15.22
N SER A 152 10.47 21.92 -14.96
CA SER A 152 9.11 22.27 -14.57
C SER A 152 8.24 21.08 -14.14
N ASP A 153 7.76 21.11 -12.90
CA ASP A 153 6.47 20.49 -12.55
C ASP A 153 5.37 21.08 -13.47
N SER A 154 5.35 20.70 -14.74
CA SER A 154 4.11 20.23 -15.29
C SER A 154 3.85 18.95 -14.52
N ALA A 155 2.96 19.02 -13.52
CA ALA A 155 2.27 17.84 -13.04
C ALA A 155 1.90 17.05 -14.30
N VAL A 156 2.64 15.98 -14.59
CA VAL A 156 2.31 15.14 -15.72
C VAL A 156 0.94 14.61 -15.34
N PRO A 157 -0.13 14.95 -16.09
CA PRO A 157 -1.48 14.68 -15.65
C PRO A 157 -1.57 13.18 -15.46
N THR A 158 -1.67 12.71 -14.22
CA THR A 158 -1.97 11.31 -13.98
C THR A 158 -3.33 11.09 -14.60
N SER A 159 -3.39 10.21 -15.60
CA SER A 159 -4.66 9.78 -16.14
C SER A 159 -5.52 9.23 -14.99
N GLY A 160 -6.85 9.22 -15.12
CA GLY A 160 -7.74 8.61 -14.10
C GLY A 160 -7.43 7.15 -13.76
N MET A 161 -6.51 6.52 -14.51
CA MET A 161 -5.94 5.18 -14.32
C MET A 161 -4.79 5.12 -13.30
N GLY A 162 -4.34 6.26 -12.79
CA GLY A 162 -3.18 6.33 -11.90
C GLY A 162 -1.85 6.03 -12.60
N LEU A 163 -1.79 6.14 -13.93
CA LEU A 163 -0.59 5.99 -14.76
C LEU A 163 -0.13 7.35 -15.32
N SER A 164 1.16 7.48 -15.62
CA SER A 164 1.62 8.59 -16.46
C SER A 164 0.91 8.56 -17.84
N PRO A 165 0.71 9.71 -18.52
CA PRO A 165 0.15 9.77 -19.88
C PRO A 165 0.93 8.93 -20.88
N ALA A 166 2.25 8.81 -20.71
CA ALA A 166 3.08 7.99 -21.58
C ALA A 166 2.79 6.49 -21.34
N ALA A 167 2.75 6.04 -20.08
CA ALA A 167 2.35 4.68 -19.74
C ALA A 167 0.91 4.37 -20.18
N ALA A 168 -0.02 5.32 -20.05
CA ALA A 168 -1.41 5.15 -20.49
C ALA A 168 -1.51 4.91 -22.01
N GLN A 169 -0.70 5.59 -22.83
CA GLN A 169 -0.66 5.33 -24.28
C GLN A 169 -0.10 3.94 -24.61
N VAL A 170 0.94 3.50 -23.92
CA VAL A 170 1.51 2.15 -24.12
C VAL A 170 0.49 1.08 -23.70
N VAL A 171 -0.23 1.29 -22.59
CA VAL A 171 -1.32 0.41 -22.16
C VAL A 171 -2.46 0.39 -23.17
N GLU A 172 -2.86 1.55 -23.71
CA GLU A 172 -3.90 1.62 -24.75
C GLU A 172 -3.51 0.79 -25.98
N LEU A 173 -2.26 0.91 -26.43
CA LEU A 173 -1.70 0.13 -27.55
C LEU A 173 -1.81 -1.38 -27.26
N ILE A 174 -1.40 -1.82 -26.07
CA ILE A 174 -1.47 -3.23 -25.63
C ILE A 174 -2.93 -3.71 -25.61
N VAL A 175 -3.82 -2.95 -24.96
CA VAL A 175 -5.25 -3.31 -24.77
C VAL A 175 -5.96 -3.45 -26.12
N ARG A 176 -5.74 -2.50 -27.03
CA ARG A 176 -6.36 -2.49 -28.36
C ARG A 176 -5.71 -3.50 -29.31
N GLY A 177 -4.42 -3.75 -29.17
CA GLY A 177 -3.66 -4.71 -29.98
C GLY A 177 -3.88 -6.17 -29.59
N SER A 178 -4.41 -6.43 -28.39
CA SER A 178 -4.64 -7.79 -27.90
C SER A 178 -5.86 -8.45 -28.54
N LYS A 179 -5.66 -9.62 -29.15
CA LYS A 179 -6.75 -10.39 -29.80
C LYS A 179 -7.58 -11.14 -28.78
N HIS A 180 -6.97 -11.65 -27.71
CA HIS A 180 -7.61 -12.52 -26.73
C HIS A 180 -7.48 -12.03 -25.28
N GLY A 181 -6.74 -10.95 -25.00
CA GLY A 181 -6.60 -10.40 -23.64
C GLY A 181 -5.88 -11.36 -22.70
N LEU A 182 -4.89 -12.07 -23.23
CA LEU A 182 -4.13 -13.12 -22.55
C LEU A 182 -2.78 -12.60 -22.07
N ARG A 183 -2.20 -13.27 -21.08
CA ARG A 183 -0.75 -13.12 -20.84
C ARG A 183 0.03 -13.39 -22.15
N PHE A 184 1.03 -12.56 -22.43
CA PHE A 184 1.86 -12.61 -23.64
C PHE A 184 1.14 -12.22 -24.96
N ASP A 185 -0.08 -11.66 -24.91
CA ASP A 185 -0.82 -11.21 -26.11
C ASP A 185 -1.25 -9.73 -25.97
N PRO A 186 -0.70 -8.78 -26.75
CA PRO A 186 0.26 -8.95 -27.85
C PRO A 186 1.72 -8.98 -27.38
N GLN A 187 2.60 -9.54 -28.21
CA GLN A 187 4.06 -9.43 -28.00
C GLN A 187 4.59 -8.25 -28.82
N LEU A 188 4.88 -7.14 -28.15
CA LEU A 188 5.29 -5.91 -28.83
C LEU A 188 6.80 -5.81 -28.93
N SER A 189 7.31 -5.52 -30.12
CA SER A 189 8.69 -5.09 -30.32
C SER A 189 8.84 -3.58 -30.03
N PRO A 190 10.07 -3.07 -29.85
CA PRO A 190 10.33 -1.63 -29.75
C PRO A 190 9.71 -0.84 -30.90
N GLU A 191 9.78 -1.36 -32.13
CA GLU A 191 9.24 -0.72 -33.33
C GLU A 191 7.71 -0.63 -33.28
N ASP A 192 7.03 -1.67 -32.79
CA ASP A 192 5.57 -1.67 -32.62
C ASP A 192 5.14 -0.58 -31.65
N VAL A 193 5.88 -0.37 -30.55
CA VAL A 193 5.58 0.67 -29.56
C VAL A 193 5.88 2.06 -30.12
N GLN A 194 6.97 2.23 -30.87
CA GLN A 194 7.31 3.50 -31.51
C GLN A 194 6.29 3.89 -32.58
N GLN A 195 5.81 2.94 -33.38
CA GLN A 195 4.80 3.20 -34.41
C GLN A 195 3.39 3.36 -33.83
N GLY A 196 3.10 2.66 -32.72
CA GLY A 196 1.79 2.65 -32.08
C GLY A 196 1.56 3.78 -31.06
N THR A 197 2.57 4.58 -30.74
CA THR A 197 2.47 5.70 -29.79
C THR A 197 3.01 6.99 -30.41
N THR A 198 2.61 8.15 -29.87
CA THR A 198 3.18 9.45 -30.30
C THR A 198 4.37 9.87 -29.43
N LEU A 199 5.01 8.92 -28.75
CA LEU A 199 6.00 9.16 -27.71
C LEU A 199 7.41 9.20 -28.29
N SER A 200 8.31 9.96 -27.64
CA SER A 200 9.74 9.89 -27.92
C SER A 200 10.36 8.64 -27.29
N ASP A 201 11.49 8.17 -27.81
CA ASP A 201 12.22 7.00 -27.27
C ASP A 201 12.50 7.11 -25.76
N GLY A 202 12.82 8.32 -25.28
CA GLY A 202 13.01 8.58 -23.85
C GLY A 202 11.73 8.37 -23.04
N ALA A 203 10.59 8.85 -23.54
CA ALA A 203 9.29 8.71 -22.88
C ALA A 203 8.77 7.27 -22.95
N ILE A 204 9.03 6.54 -24.04
CA ILE A 204 8.69 5.11 -24.14
C ILE A 204 9.45 4.31 -23.08
N ARG A 205 10.75 4.56 -22.92
CA ARG A 205 11.58 3.87 -21.93
C ARG A 205 11.08 4.10 -20.50
N GLU A 206 10.77 5.36 -20.15
CA GLU A 206 10.22 5.71 -18.83
C GLU A 206 8.83 5.09 -18.60
N ALA A 207 7.97 5.10 -19.62
CA ALA A 207 6.65 4.47 -19.57
C ALA A 207 6.73 2.96 -19.37
N VAL A 208 7.65 2.29 -20.08
CA VAL A 208 7.85 0.84 -19.98
C VAL A 208 8.42 0.47 -18.61
N GLU A 209 9.39 1.23 -18.10
CA GLU A 209 9.94 1.04 -16.75
C GLU A 209 8.83 1.16 -15.68
N GLU A 210 7.96 2.17 -15.77
CA GLU A 210 6.79 2.31 -14.88
C GLU A 210 5.87 1.08 -14.93
N LEU A 211 5.59 0.55 -16.12
CA LEU A 211 4.71 -0.62 -16.29
C LEU A 211 5.34 -1.92 -15.77
N ILE A 212 6.65 -2.07 -15.89
CA ILE A 212 7.41 -3.20 -15.33
C ILE A 212 7.44 -3.12 -13.81
N GLU A 213 7.72 -1.95 -13.23
CA GLU A 213 7.72 -1.75 -11.77
C GLU A 213 6.35 -2.07 -11.14
N ARG A 214 5.26 -1.82 -11.87
CA ARG A 214 3.90 -2.18 -11.47
C ARG A 214 3.56 -3.66 -11.67
N GLY A 215 4.43 -4.42 -12.34
CA GLY A 215 4.25 -5.84 -12.61
C GLY A 215 3.19 -6.16 -13.67
N VAL A 216 2.70 -5.16 -14.41
CA VAL A 216 1.64 -5.34 -15.42
C VAL A 216 2.20 -5.75 -16.79
N VAL A 217 3.49 -5.49 -17.03
CA VAL A 217 4.24 -5.90 -18.22
C VAL A 217 5.56 -6.54 -17.79
N GLU A 218 6.02 -7.55 -18.53
CA GLU A 218 7.37 -8.11 -18.44
C GLU A 218 8.12 -7.81 -19.75
N ASP A 219 9.44 -7.67 -19.68
CA ASP A 219 10.30 -7.54 -20.85
C ASP A 219 11.21 -8.77 -21.03
N SER A 220 11.67 -8.99 -22.27
CA SER A 220 12.89 -9.77 -22.51
C SER A 220 14.05 -8.85 -22.85
N GLN A 221 15.21 -9.14 -22.26
CA GLN A 221 16.45 -8.46 -22.60
C GLN A 221 17.41 -9.44 -23.29
N GLU A 222 17.74 -9.14 -24.54
CA GLU A 222 18.86 -9.79 -25.23
C GLU A 222 20.12 -8.92 -25.12
N ILE A 223 21.29 -9.54 -25.08
CA ILE A 223 22.57 -8.81 -25.04
C ILE A 223 22.67 -7.94 -26.30
N GLY A 224 22.69 -6.62 -26.11
CA GLY A 224 22.72 -5.65 -27.22
C GLY A 224 21.38 -4.94 -27.49
N SER A 225 20.36 -5.12 -26.65
CA SER A 225 19.06 -4.42 -26.74
C SER A 225 19.25 -2.88 -26.74
N ARG A 226 19.34 -2.29 -27.94
CA ARG A 226 19.33 -0.83 -28.18
C ARG A 226 18.27 -0.52 -29.24
N PRO A 227 17.51 0.59 -29.12
CA PRO A 227 17.75 1.73 -28.23
C PRO A 227 16.85 1.85 -26.99
N LEU A 228 15.72 1.12 -26.89
CA LEU A 228 14.72 1.33 -25.82
C LEU A 228 14.93 0.50 -24.54
N GLY A 229 15.90 -0.41 -24.52
CA GLY A 229 16.25 -1.21 -23.34
C GLY A 229 15.49 -2.53 -23.19
N PHE A 230 14.62 -2.90 -24.13
CA PHE A 230 13.93 -4.19 -24.21
C PHE A 230 13.92 -4.74 -25.64
N SER A 231 13.83 -6.06 -25.80
CA SER A 231 13.66 -6.74 -27.10
C SER A 231 12.20 -7.05 -27.41
N ARG A 232 11.44 -7.50 -26.41
CA ARG A 232 9.99 -7.71 -26.50
C ARG A 232 9.32 -7.33 -25.19
N LEU A 233 8.10 -6.81 -25.30
CA LEU A 233 7.20 -6.57 -24.18
C LEU A 233 6.06 -7.57 -24.16
N TYR A 234 5.77 -8.03 -22.96
CA TYR A 234 4.85 -9.12 -22.67
C TYR A 234 3.83 -8.67 -21.62
N PRO A 235 2.57 -8.41 -22.00
CA PRO A 235 1.55 -8.07 -21.02
C PRO A 235 1.24 -9.25 -20.11
N GLN A 236 0.98 -8.95 -18.84
CA GLN A 236 0.42 -9.92 -17.90
C GLN A 236 -1.10 -9.98 -18.04
N GLY A 237 -1.72 -11.12 -17.74
CA GLY A 237 -3.19 -11.28 -17.85
C GLY A 237 -3.98 -10.26 -17.01
N HIS A 238 -3.44 -9.86 -15.85
CA HIS A 238 -4.06 -8.86 -14.98
C HIS A 238 -3.96 -7.41 -15.51
N LEU A 239 -3.13 -7.13 -16.52
CA LEU A 239 -3.13 -5.82 -17.20
C LEU A 239 -4.50 -5.56 -17.81
N PHE A 240 -5.06 -6.52 -18.53
CA PHE A 240 -6.39 -6.40 -19.15
C PHE A 240 -7.48 -6.28 -18.10
N ALA A 241 -7.36 -7.03 -16.99
CA ALA A 241 -8.28 -6.93 -15.87
C ALA A 241 -8.35 -5.53 -15.25
N LEU A 242 -7.22 -4.81 -15.20
CA LEU A 242 -7.13 -3.47 -14.61
C LEU A 242 -7.52 -2.36 -15.60
N PHE A 243 -7.20 -2.51 -16.88
CA PHE A 243 -7.23 -1.39 -17.82
C PHE A 243 -8.26 -1.50 -18.96
N ASP A 244 -8.83 -2.68 -19.23
CA ASP A 244 -9.83 -2.80 -20.31
C ASP A 244 -11.02 -1.85 -20.10
N GLY A 245 -11.48 -1.65 -18.86
CA GLY A 245 -12.62 -0.77 -18.54
C GLY A 245 -12.42 0.69 -18.95
N PHE A 246 -11.18 1.13 -19.18
CA PHE A 246 -10.89 2.49 -19.63
C PHE A 246 -10.90 2.66 -21.16
N PHE A 247 -10.58 1.60 -21.90
CA PHE A 247 -10.36 1.68 -23.36
C PHE A 247 -11.38 0.89 -24.18
N MET A 248 -12.04 -0.07 -23.54
CA MET A 248 -13.07 -0.95 -24.11
C MET A 248 -14.44 -0.56 -23.56
N LYS A 249 -15.50 -0.91 -24.28
CA LYS A 249 -16.89 -0.65 -23.83
C LYS A 249 -17.35 -1.54 -22.66
N ARG A 250 -16.47 -2.38 -22.12
CA ARG A 250 -16.81 -3.48 -21.20
C ARG A 250 -15.85 -3.44 -20.03
N ASP A 251 -16.38 -3.65 -18.83
CA ASP A 251 -15.61 -3.67 -17.59
C ASP A 251 -15.37 -5.13 -17.14
N PRO A 252 -14.11 -5.60 -17.09
CA PRO A 252 -13.79 -6.93 -16.57
C PRO A 252 -14.27 -7.18 -15.14
N ALA A 253 -14.37 -6.15 -14.30
CA ALA A 253 -14.84 -6.29 -12.92
C ALA A 253 -16.33 -6.67 -12.87
N GLU A 254 -17.16 -6.07 -13.72
CA GLU A 254 -18.58 -6.42 -13.84
C GLU A 254 -18.77 -7.84 -14.38
N ASP A 255 -17.99 -8.22 -15.40
CA ASP A 255 -18.03 -9.56 -15.98
C ASP A 255 -17.56 -10.62 -14.96
N ALA A 256 -16.51 -10.31 -14.20
CA ALA A 256 -16.02 -11.13 -13.10
C ALA A 256 -17.06 -11.33 -11.99
N LEU A 257 -17.76 -10.26 -11.62
CA LEU A 257 -18.86 -10.29 -10.66
C LEU A 257 -19.97 -11.22 -11.12
N ARG A 258 -20.39 -11.10 -12.38
CA ARG A 258 -21.42 -11.98 -12.95
C ARG A 258 -21.02 -13.45 -12.90
N ILE A 259 -19.79 -13.77 -13.29
CA ILE A 259 -19.27 -15.15 -13.21
C ILE A 259 -19.28 -15.63 -11.75
N ALA A 260 -18.76 -14.83 -10.82
CA ALA A 260 -18.67 -15.22 -9.43
C ALA A 260 -20.04 -15.41 -8.78
N ALA A 261 -21.00 -14.52 -9.05
CA ALA A 261 -22.35 -14.58 -8.50
C ALA A 261 -23.08 -15.86 -8.95
N ASP A 262 -23.09 -16.15 -10.25
CA ASP A 262 -23.71 -17.36 -10.81
C ASP A 262 -23.12 -18.64 -10.18
N LEU A 263 -21.80 -18.75 -10.13
CA LEU A 263 -21.12 -19.93 -9.61
C LEU A 263 -21.27 -20.08 -8.08
N VAL A 264 -21.31 -18.98 -7.33
CA VAL A 264 -21.59 -19.00 -5.89
C VAL A 264 -23.03 -19.45 -5.62
N ASN A 265 -24.00 -18.95 -6.38
CA ASN A 265 -25.42 -19.32 -6.25
C ASN A 265 -25.67 -20.80 -6.59
N GLU A 266 -24.92 -21.35 -7.54
CA GLU A 266 -24.94 -22.77 -7.88
C GLU A 266 -24.16 -23.66 -6.88
N SER A 267 -23.60 -23.08 -5.82
CA SER A 267 -22.72 -23.79 -4.88
C SER A 267 -21.49 -24.43 -5.54
N ARG A 268 -21.02 -23.88 -6.67
CA ARG A 268 -19.85 -24.38 -7.43
C ARG A 268 -18.55 -23.71 -6.99
N ILE A 269 -18.28 -23.74 -5.70
CA ILE A 269 -17.02 -23.26 -5.11
C ILE A 269 -16.06 -24.45 -5.00
N ASP A 270 -14.77 -24.23 -5.24
CA ASP A 270 -13.73 -25.27 -5.30
C ASP A 270 -13.95 -26.37 -6.36
N ILE A 271 -14.87 -26.15 -7.32
CA ILE A 271 -15.07 -27.02 -8.48
C ILE A 271 -14.21 -26.49 -9.64
N ARG A 272 -13.42 -27.38 -10.26
CA ARG A 272 -12.64 -27.04 -11.46
C ARG A 272 -13.57 -26.80 -12.65
N LEU A 273 -13.37 -25.68 -13.32
CA LEU A 273 -14.13 -25.22 -14.47
C LEU A 273 -13.21 -24.96 -15.64
N GLU A 274 -13.60 -25.41 -16.82
CA GLU A 274 -12.92 -25.08 -18.07
C GLU A 274 -13.44 -23.73 -18.60
N PRO A 275 -12.56 -22.77 -18.94
CA PRO A 275 -12.99 -21.51 -19.54
C PRO A 275 -13.83 -21.70 -20.82
N LYS A 276 -13.56 -22.75 -21.59
CA LYS A 276 -14.32 -23.07 -22.81
C LYS A 276 -15.80 -23.38 -22.53
N GLU A 277 -16.09 -24.11 -21.45
CA GLU A 277 -17.47 -24.39 -21.05
C GLU A 277 -18.19 -23.10 -20.62
N LEU A 278 -17.49 -22.25 -19.88
CA LEU A 278 -18.02 -20.98 -19.42
C LEU A 278 -18.28 -20.00 -20.57
N ALA A 279 -17.37 -19.97 -21.55
CA ALA A 279 -17.53 -19.21 -22.80
C ALA A 279 -18.78 -19.65 -23.57
N GLY A 280 -19.01 -20.97 -23.70
CA GLY A 280 -20.22 -21.51 -24.32
C GLY A 280 -21.49 -21.16 -23.55
N ARG A 281 -21.46 -21.21 -22.22
CA ARG A 281 -22.60 -20.86 -21.36
C ARG A 281 -23.04 -19.41 -21.51
N TYR A 282 -22.09 -18.47 -21.54
CA TYR A 282 -22.41 -17.04 -21.61
C TYR A 282 -22.42 -16.48 -23.04
N GLU A 283 -22.09 -17.30 -24.03
CA GLU A 283 -21.84 -16.88 -25.42
C GLU A 283 -20.77 -15.76 -25.48
N TRP A 284 -19.71 -15.92 -24.70
CA TRP A 284 -18.62 -14.94 -24.61
C TRP A 284 -17.42 -15.34 -25.43
N GLU A 285 -16.93 -14.40 -26.23
CA GLU A 285 -15.64 -14.51 -26.89
C GLU A 285 -14.50 -14.56 -25.86
N PRO A 286 -13.39 -15.28 -26.14
CA PRO A 286 -12.26 -15.38 -25.23
C PRO A 286 -11.71 -14.01 -24.79
N ARG A 287 -11.70 -13.00 -25.69
CA ARG A 287 -11.26 -11.63 -25.39
C ARG A 287 -12.02 -10.96 -24.26
N ARG A 288 -13.28 -11.34 -24.05
CA ARG A 288 -14.11 -10.86 -22.95
C ARG A 288 -13.94 -11.72 -21.69
N LEU A 289 -13.88 -13.03 -21.86
CA LEU A 289 -13.83 -13.97 -20.74
C LEU A 289 -12.47 -13.94 -20.00
N ASN A 290 -11.36 -13.86 -20.74
CA ASN A 290 -10.02 -13.95 -20.17
C ASN A 290 -9.72 -12.84 -19.15
N PRO A 291 -9.99 -11.55 -19.43
CA PRO A 291 -9.81 -10.48 -18.45
C PRO A 291 -10.66 -10.66 -17.19
N ALA A 292 -11.89 -11.19 -17.30
CA ALA A 292 -12.75 -11.43 -16.15
C ALA A 292 -12.21 -12.55 -15.25
N ILE A 293 -11.70 -13.65 -15.83
CA ILE A 293 -11.03 -14.71 -15.07
C ILE A 293 -9.73 -14.19 -14.44
N ALA A 294 -8.95 -13.41 -15.19
CA ALA A 294 -7.74 -12.77 -14.69
C ALA A 294 -8.03 -11.82 -13.52
N TYR A 295 -9.13 -11.05 -13.58
CA TYR A 295 -9.59 -10.19 -12.49
C TYR A 295 -9.89 -11.01 -11.23
N LEU A 296 -10.70 -12.07 -11.34
CA LEU A 296 -11.02 -12.95 -10.21
C LEU A 296 -9.76 -13.57 -9.59
N SER A 297 -8.80 -13.97 -10.42
CA SER A 297 -7.51 -14.49 -9.96
C SER A 297 -6.69 -13.40 -9.24
N PHE A 298 -6.65 -12.20 -9.80
CA PHE A 298 -5.88 -11.06 -9.27
C PHE A 298 -6.36 -10.65 -7.87
N ILE A 299 -7.68 -10.57 -7.65
CA ILE A 299 -8.25 -10.29 -6.32
C ILE A 299 -8.24 -11.51 -5.37
N GLY A 300 -7.80 -12.67 -5.86
CA GLY A 300 -7.76 -13.94 -5.13
C GLY A 300 -9.12 -14.62 -4.93
N ALA A 301 -10.16 -14.15 -5.63
CA ALA A 301 -11.48 -14.79 -5.65
C ALA A 301 -11.48 -16.10 -6.45
N ALA A 302 -10.53 -16.29 -7.35
CA ALA A 302 -10.30 -17.54 -8.06
C ALA A 302 -8.83 -17.99 -7.97
N LYS A 303 -8.60 -19.28 -8.16
CA LYS A 303 -7.28 -19.83 -8.49
C LYS A 303 -7.33 -20.38 -9.90
N VAL A 304 -6.23 -20.18 -10.64
CA VAL A 304 -6.08 -20.62 -12.03
C VAL A 304 -4.96 -21.66 -12.13
N LEU A 305 -5.15 -22.62 -13.03
CA LEU A 305 -4.13 -23.59 -13.43
C LEU A 305 -3.77 -23.32 -14.89
N HIS A 306 -2.55 -22.83 -15.12
CA HIS A 306 -2.03 -22.62 -16.47
C HIS A 306 -1.43 -23.91 -17.04
N ALA A 307 -1.63 -24.12 -18.34
CA ALA A 307 -1.00 -25.18 -19.11
C ALA A 307 -0.61 -24.64 -20.49
N LEU A 308 0.39 -25.26 -21.12
CA LEU A 308 0.77 -24.94 -22.49
C LEU A 308 -0.37 -25.32 -23.46
N GLY A 309 -0.61 -24.48 -24.47
CA GLY A 309 -1.65 -24.73 -25.48
C GLY A 309 -3.08 -24.45 -25.02
N THR A 310 -3.26 -23.59 -24.02
CA THR A 310 -4.57 -23.17 -23.49
C THR A 310 -5.26 -22.10 -24.34
N ALA A 311 -4.54 -21.49 -25.28
CA ALA A 311 -5.09 -20.55 -26.24
C ALA A 311 -6.34 -21.15 -26.95
N PRO A 312 -7.42 -20.37 -27.10
CA PRO A 312 -7.53 -18.92 -26.89
C PRO A 312 -7.86 -18.50 -25.44
N PHE A 313 -7.80 -19.39 -24.46
CA PHE A 313 -8.16 -19.11 -23.06
C PHE A 313 -6.94 -18.94 -22.14
N GLU A 314 -7.10 -18.12 -21.10
CA GLU A 314 -6.02 -17.74 -20.15
C GLU A 314 -5.49 -18.92 -19.32
N CYS A 315 -6.34 -19.93 -19.09
CA CYS A 315 -5.99 -21.07 -18.25
C CYS A 315 -6.67 -22.35 -18.75
N ALA A 316 -6.17 -23.51 -18.29
CA ALA A 316 -6.80 -24.79 -18.55
C ALA A 316 -8.02 -24.99 -17.66
N TYR A 317 -7.86 -24.67 -16.37
CA TYR A 317 -8.92 -24.74 -15.38
C TYR A 317 -8.80 -23.58 -14.39
N PHE A 318 -9.94 -23.16 -13.84
CA PHE A 318 -9.98 -22.31 -12.66
C PHE A 318 -11.04 -22.80 -11.68
N TRP A 319 -10.96 -22.36 -10.43
CA TRP A 319 -11.99 -22.61 -9.42
C TRP A 319 -12.09 -21.41 -8.49
N LEU A 320 -13.31 -21.13 -8.02
CA LEU A 320 -13.55 -20.07 -7.05
C LEU A 320 -13.05 -20.50 -5.67
N THR A 321 -12.50 -19.53 -4.94
CA THR A 321 -12.12 -19.69 -3.53
C THR A 321 -13.23 -19.15 -2.62
N ASN A 322 -13.09 -19.36 -1.31
CA ASN A 322 -13.99 -18.73 -0.32
C ASN A 322 -14.01 -17.20 -0.40
N LYS A 323 -12.98 -16.54 -0.97
CA LYS A 323 -13.00 -15.08 -1.19
C LYS A 323 -14.04 -14.68 -2.24
N ALA A 324 -14.44 -15.55 -3.16
CA ALA A 324 -15.49 -15.24 -4.14
C ALA A 324 -16.83 -14.89 -3.46
N ARG A 325 -17.21 -15.58 -2.36
CA ARG A 325 -18.41 -15.22 -1.59
C ARG A 325 -18.34 -13.81 -1.02
N ARG A 326 -17.15 -13.40 -0.55
CA ARG A 326 -16.93 -12.04 -0.02
C ARG A 326 -16.95 -11.01 -1.13
N PHE A 327 -16.35 -11.32 -2.27
CA PHE A 327 -16.38 -10.49 -3.47
C PHE A 327 -17.81 -10.26 -3.96
N VAL A 328 -18.62 -11.31 -4.11
CA VAL A 328 -20.04 -11.21 -4.49
C VAL A 328 -20.83 -10.40 -3.45
N ARG A 329 -20.68 -10.68 -2.15
CA ARG A 329 -21.38 -9.91 -1.09
C ARG A 329 -20.98 -8.43 -1.08
N ALA A 330 -19.70 -8.13 -1.23
CA ALA A 330 -19.21 -6.75 -1.30
C ALA A 330 -19.77 -6.00 -2.52
N HIS A 331 -20.15 -6.71 -3.59
CA HIS A 331 -20.72 -6.15 -4.82
C HIS A 331 -22.26 -6.26 -4.93
N ASP A 332 -22.91 -7.09 -4.11
CA ASP A 332 -24.34 -7.01 -3.81
C ASP A 332 -24.65 -5.84 -2.85
N GLU A 333 -23.66 -5.37 -2.08
CA GLU A 333 -23.78 -4.28 -1.08
C GLU A 333 -23.03 -2.93 -1.34
N PRO A 334 -22.57 -2.51 -2.54
CA PRO A 334 -22.10 -1.13 -2.75
C PRO A 334 -23.26 -0.12 -2.70
N ASP A 335 -24.45 -0.58 -3.07
CA ASP A 335 -25.64 0.25 -3.26
C ASP A 335 -26.51 0.31 -2.00
N ALA A 336 -26.31 -0.59 -1.03
CA ALA A 336 -27.14 -0.70 0.17
C ALA A 336 -26.89 0.44 1.16
N VAL A 337 -25.63 0.87 1.37
CA VAL A 337 -25.29 1.97 2.27
C VAL A 337 -25.69 3.32 1.67
N LEU A 338 -25.40 3.56 0.40
CA LEU A 338 -25.87 4.76 -0.29
C LEU A 338 -27.40 4.81 -0.36
N LYS A 339 -28.08 3.69 -0.63
CA LYS A 339 -29.55 3.61 -0.52
C LYS A 339 -30.03 3.81 0.91
N LEU A 340 -29.37 3.27 1.92
CA LEU A 340 -29.72 3.44 3.33
C LEU A 340 -29.58 4.91 3.73
N VAL A 341 -28.42 5.52 3.51
CA VAL A 341 -28.11 6.92 3.80
C VAL A 341 -29.06 7.85 3.03
N ARG A 342 -29.35 7.58 1.75
CA ARG A 342 -30.35 8.34 0.98
C ARG A 342 -31.78 8.12 1.47
N SER A 343 -32.15 6.89 1.84
CA SER A 343 -33.49 6.57 2.38
C SER A 343 -33.74 7.20 3.75
N LYS A 344 -32.65 7.45 4.50
CA LYS A 344 -32.62 8.05 5.83
C LYS A 344 -32.25 9.54 5.81
N ARG A 345 -32.19 10.15 4.62
CA ARG A 345 -31.77 11.55 4.42
C ARG A 345 -32.53 12.53 5.31
N GLY A 346 -33.85 12.39 5.42
CA GLY A 346 -34.67 13.27 6.27
C GLY A 346 -34.23 13.22 7.73
N GLU A 347 -34.13 12.02 8.28
CA GLU A 347 -33.67 11.81 9.67
C GLU A 347 -32.23 12.27 9.88
N ILE A 348 -31.32 12.06 8.92
CA ILE A 348 -29.93 12.54 8.99
C ILE A 348 -29.88 14.07 9.02
N LEU A 349 -30.69 14.75 8.20
CA LEU A 349 -30.76 16.22 8.18
C LEU A 349 -31.32 16.76 9.50
N GLU A 350 -32.33 16.10 10.08
CA GLU A 350 -32.88 16.48 11.39
C GLU A 350 -31.86 16.28 12.52
N ILE A 351 -31.11 15.17 12.51
CA ILE A 351 -30.03 14.92 13.49
C ILE A 351 -28.94 15.99 13.35
N ALA A 352 -28.52 16.30 12.12
CA ALA A 352 -27.53 17.34 11.86
C ALA A 352 -28.01 18.71 12.35
N GLU A 353 -29.24 19.10 12.04
CA GLU A 353 -29.80 20.38 12.44
C GLU A 353 -29.93 20.53 13.97
N ARG A 354 -30.43 19.49 14.65
CA ARG A 354 -30.53 19.44 16.12
C ARG A 354 -29.16 19.59 16.79
N ASN A 355 -28.12 19.04 16.16
CA ASN A 355 -26.73 19.11 16.62
C ASN A 355 -25.94 20.27 15.98
N ARG A 356 -26.63 21.32 15.50
CA ARG A 356 -26.03 22.56 14.96
C ARG A 356 -25.04 22.35 13.80
N ALA A 357 -25.25 21.32 13.00
CA ALA A 357 -24.53 21.06 11.76
C ALA A 357 -25.42 21.25 10.54
N PHE A 358 -24.80 21.39 9.38
CA PHE A 358 -25.45 21.53 8.08
C PHE A 358 -24.58 20.92 6.98
N ASN A 359 -25.17 20.74 5.79
CA ASN A 359 -24.50 20.21 4.60
C ASN A 359 -23.84 18.83 4.79
N PRO A 360 -24.58 17.80 5.25
CA PRO A 360 -24.04 16.46 5.39
C PRO A 360 -23.76 15.85 4.01
N ARG A 361 -22.56 15.29 3.85
CA ARG A 361 -22.07 14.62 2.65
C ARG A 361 -21.43 13.30 3.02
N ILE A 362 -21.61 12.29 2.19
CA ILE A 362 -20.89 11.03 2.29
C ILE A 362 -19.61 11.13 1.46
N PHE A 363 -18.49 10.61 1.95
CA PHE A 363 -17.20 10.68 1.24
C PHE A 363 -16.41 9.37 1.42
N GLY A 364 -15.16 9.32 0.97
CA GLY A 364 -14.27 8.21 1.31
C GLY A 364 -14.67 6.85 0.73
N SER A 365 -14.38 5.80 1.52
CA SER A 365 -14.54 4.39 1.13
C SER A 365 -16.00 4.01 0.83
N SER A 366 -16.93 4.77 1.44
CA SER A 366 -18.38 4.62 1.28
C SER A 366 -18.90 5.10 -0.08
N VAL A 367 -18.15 5.96 -0.77
CA VAL A 367 -18.47 6.43 -2.14
C VAL A 367 -17.73 5.62 -3.20
N ARG A 368 -16.55 5.08 -2.87
CA ARG A 368 -15.70 4.32 -3.80
C ARG A 368 -16.06 2.84 -3.96
N GLY A 369 -17.03 2.34 -3.18
CA GLY A 369 -17.43 0.92 -3.23
C GLY A 369 -16.39 -0.04 -2.63
N GLU A 370 -15.45 0.48 -1.83
CA GLU A 370 -14.33 -0.26 -1.25
C GLU A 370 -14.60 -0.73 0.19
N ARG A 371 -15.85 -0.61 0.66
CA ARG A 371 -16.27 -0.90 2.04
C ARG A 371 -16.30 -2.41 2.33
N HIS A 372 -15.93 -2.77 3.55
CA HIS A 372 -16.10 -4.10 4.13
C HIS A 372 -17.11 -4.06 5.29
N ALA A 373 -17.56 -5.22 5.77
CA ALA A 373 -18.62 -5.33 6.80
C ALA A 373 -18.30 -4.59 8.12
N ASP A 374 -17.01 -4.34 8.39
CA ASP A 374 -16.53 -3.66 9.59
C ASP A 374 -16.04 -2.22 9.33
N SER A 375 -16.19 -1.67 8.11
CA SER A 375 -15.68 -0.31 7.83
C SER A 375 -16.66 0.76 8.31
N ASP A 376 -16.13 1.90 8.72
CA ASP A 376 -16.95 3.03 9.17
C ASP A 376 -17.68 3.69 7.97
N ILE A 377 -18.79 4.39 8.25
CA ILE A 377 -19.48 5.25 7.27
C ILE A 377 -18.88 6.66 7.40
N ASP A 378 -18.16 7.07 6.37
CA ASP A 378 -17.46 8.36 6.31
C ASP A 378 -18.45 9.51 5.99
N LEU A 379 -18.77 10.35 6.99
CA LEU A 379 -19.67 11.49 6.86
C LEU A 379 -18.96 12.82 7.12
N LEU A 380 -19.11 13.74 6.19
CA LEU A 380 -18.58 15.10 6.24
C LEU A 380 -19.73 16.08 6.52
N VAL A 381 -19.60 16.89 7.56
CA VAL A 381 -20.58 17.92 7.93
C VAL A 381 -19.92 19.29 8.08
N SER A 382 -20.71 20.36 8.02
CA SER A 382 -20.25 21.71 8.36
C SER A 382 -20.87 22.15 9.69
N LEU A 383 -20.06 22.56 10.66
CA LEU A 383 -20.56 23.01 11.96
C LEU A 383 -20.90 24.50 11.98
N LYS A 384 -21.99 24.87 12.66
CA LYS A 384 -22.30 26.28 12.95
C LYS A 384 -21.29 26.84 13.97
N PRO A 385 -21.00 28.15 13.98
CA PRO A 385 -20.04 28.74 14.92
C PRO A 385 -20.34 28.51 16.41
N GLN A 386 -21.59 28.19 16.76
CA GLN A 386 -22.02 27.90 18.13
C GLN A 386 -22.03 26.39 18.47
N ALA A 387 -21.52 25.55 17.58
CA ALA A 387 -21.40 24.11 17.81
C ALA A 387 -20.25 23.80 18.78
N SER A 388 -20.44 22.80 19.61
CA SER A 388 -19.48 22.32 20.60
C SER A 388 -19.05 20.88 20.30
N LEU A 389 -17.96 20.43 20.92
CA LEU A 389 -17.52 19.02 20.82
C LEU A 389 -18.62 18.04 21.28
N GLY A 390 -19.44 18.44 22.26
CA GLY A 390 -20.57 17.64 22.73
C GLY A 390 -21.66 17.44 21.67
N ASP A 391 -21.82 18.40 20.75
CA ASP A 391 -22.77 18.29 19.63
C ASP A 391 -22.26 17.27 18.59
N ILE A 392 -20.94 17.21 18.36
CA ILE A 392 -20.31 16.22 17.46
C ILE A 392 -20.45 14.80 18.01
N VAL A 393 -20.12 14.60 19.30
CA VAL A 393 -20.20 13.28 19.95
C VAL A 393 -21.64 12.76 19.95
N ARG A 394 -22.62 13.63 20.24
CA ARG A 394 -24.03 13.26 20.24
C ARG A 394 -24.52 12.93 18.83
N MET A 395 -24.18 13.75 17.84
CA MET A 395 -24.53 13.51 16.44
C MET A 395 -23.96 12.19 15.93
N LYS A 396 -22.70 11.88 16.26
CA LYS A 396 -22.07 10.61 15.92
C LYS A 396 -22.88 9.43 16.47
N ALA A 397 -23.19 9.44 17.77
CA ALA A 397 -23.96 8.37 18.41
C ALA A 397 -25.36 8.20 17.81
N GLU A 398 -26.08 9.31 17.53
CA GLU A 398 -27.40 9.27 16.90
C GLU A 398 -27.33 8.72 15.45
N LEU A 399 -26.28 9.07 14.69
CA LEU A 399 -26.08 8.57 13.34
C LEU A 399 -25.70 7.07 13.31
N GLU A 400 -24.87 6.62 14.26
CA GLU A 400 -24.52 5.20 14.41
C GLU A 400 -25.74 4.35 14.75
N GLU A 401 -26.62 4.84 15.63
CA GLU A 401 -27.88 4.17 15.97
C GLU A 401 -28.84 4.13 14.78
N LEU A 402 -28.98 5.24 14.04
CA LEU A 402 -29.85 5.34 12.86
C LEU A 402 -29.39 4.42 11.73
N LEU A 403 -28.08 4.39 11.46
CA LEU A 403 -27.48 3.65 10.35
C LEU A 403 -27.09 2.22 10.70
N LYS A 404 -27.15 1.85 12.00
CA LYS A 404 -26.76 0.54 12.54
C LYS A 404 -25.35 0.11 12.13
N ALA A 405 -24.46 1.09 12.02
CA ALA A 405 -23.07 0.92 11.60
C ALA A 405 -22.20 2.01 12.25
N PRO A 406 -20.90 1.75 12.46
CA PRO A 406 -19.97 2.79 12.89
C PRO A 406 -19.94 3.96 11.92
N VAL A 407 -19.82 5.20 12.42
CA VAL A 407 -19.82 6.43 11.61
C VAL A 407 -18.57 7.24 11.93
N ASP A 408 -17.74 7.54 10.93
CA ASP A 408 -16.66 8.52 11.09
C ASP A 408 -17.17 9.90 10.66
N LEU A 409 -17.31 10.79 11.65
CA LEU A 409 -17.90 12.12 11.45
C LEU A 409 -16.80 13.19 11.44
N ILE A 410 -16.61 13.83 10.28
CA ILE A 410 -15.60 14.87 10.09
C ILE A 410 -16.29 16.23 9.89
N ASP A 411 -15.80 17.26 10.59
CA ASP A 411 -16.13 18.66 10.31
C ASP A 411 -15.28 19.19 9.16
N GLU A 412 -15.92 19.77 8.13
CA GLU A 412 -15.23 20.41 7.02
C GLU A 412 -14.29 21.53 7.49
N GLY A 413 -14.66 22.27 8.54
CA GLY A 413 -13.83 23.32 9.12
C GLY A 413 -12.52 22.80 9.72
N SER A 414 -12.52 21.55 10.17
CA SER A 414 -11.37 20.88 10.79
C SER A 414 -10.38 20.28 9.78
N LEU A 415 -10.74 20.18 8.49
CA LEU A 415 -9.89 19.61 7.46
C LEU A 415 -8.68 20.50 7.14
N LEU A 416 -7.48 19.92 7.22
CA LEU A 416 -6.24 20.54 6.77
C LEU A 416 -6.33 20.94 5.29
N ARG A 417 -5.78 22.11 4.94
CA ARG A 417 -5.91 22.75 3.62
C ARG A 417 -5.51 21.83 2.45
N GLY A 418 -4.54 20.93 2.65
CA GLY A 418 -4.09 19.96 1.65
C GLY A 418 -5.03 18.77 1.45
N ILE A 419 -5.72 18.32 2.50
CA ILE A 419 -6.64 17.19 2.46
C ILE A 419 -8.04 17.64 2.02
N ARG A 420 -8.43 18.87 2.40
CA ARG A 420 -9.73 19.47 2.11
C ARG A 420 -10.11 19.44 0.63
N LYS A 421 -9.19 19.79 -0.28
CA LYS A 421 -9.47 19.78 -1.73
C LYS A 421 -9.81 18.38 -2.27
N ARG A 422 -9.13 17.35 -1.77
CA ARG A 422 -9.35 15.95 -2.18
C ARG A 422 -10.68 15.44 -1.64
N VAL A 423 -10.92 15.62 -0.34
CA VAL A 423 -12.14 15.17 0.34
C VAL A 423 -13.38 15.86 -0.23
N LEU A 424 -13.31 17.16 -0.54
CA LEU A 424 -14.44 17.89 -1.14
C LEU A 424 -14.73 17.48 -2.59
N ALA A 425 -13.72 17.00 -3.34
CA ALA A 425 -13.91 16.56 -4.72
C ALA A 425 -14.62 15.19 -4.81
N GLU A 426 -14.47 14.35 -3.79
CA GLU A 426 -15.11 13.03 -3.71
C GLU A 426 -16.43 13.03 -2.92
N ALA A 427 -16.67 14.04 -2.08
CA ALA A 427 -17.84 14.12 -1.23
C ALA A 427 -19.14 14.31 -2.02
N GLN A 428 -20.10 13.40 -1.83
CA GLN A 428 -21.42 13.46 -2.45
C GLN A 428 -22.46 13.98 -1.44
N PRO A 429 -23.36 14.90 -1.84
CA PRO A 429 -24.52 15.27 -1.02
C PRO A 429 -25.39 14.06 -0.73
N ILE A 430 -25.79 13.94 0.54
CA ILE A 430 -26.81 12.96 0.98
C ILE A 430 -28.18 13.42 0.51
#